data_AF-A0A6P2FU57-F1
#
_entry.id   AF-A0A6P2FU57-F1
#
_cell.length_a   1.000
_cell.length_b   1.000
_cell.length_c   1.000
_cell.angle_alpha   90.00
_cell.angle_beta   90.00
_cell.angle_gamma   90.00
#
_symmetry.space_group_name_H-M   'P 1'
#
loop_
_entity.id
_entity.type
_entity.pdbx_description
1 polymer ?
#
loop_
_entity_poly.entity_id
_entity_poly.type
_entity_poly.pdbx_seq_one_letter_code
_entity_poly.pdbx_strand_id
1 'polypeptide(L)'
;MRVAYTSKNWLLSEGGTLQGLSLGFDHCAEHGCGVKPLMAALGIALPQFPQGVEDHRIQVVPDLLAYIEYEGRSKDKRFKPYPAALLMYSCDLAALPPGRPRTQAMELVRETHTEFWPDHPQKLGAKARDDLMTAWNRNGFAIHVRGAENIARLRELHEAIQRKDVVLAMPWSHSFLRGGLSFAILGALTADDKAAAATRYADAKALSLAAEATGIEVRLKAAGMRVDSIRADWADERKQGVVFFMSPHYSHKARYGWYTVADLDAWIAGTGPVRAHPELTVYEEQPAAREWSIRLLRGLNKQGIQQRFHSQLVWKDEAAKVPGINLRVHYQSEHLLASGIYDFEELMTQYADPLEHPVPYDRLEAAAI
;
A
#
# COMPACT_ATOMS: atom_id res chain seq x y z
N MET A 1 -11.35 13.47 2.25
CA MET A 1 -10.17 12.66 1.85
C MET A 1 -9.44 12.22 3.10
N ARG A 2 -8.53 11.26 3.02
CA ARG A 2 -7.65 10.87 4.13
C ARG A 2 -6.19 10.94 3.70
N VAL A 3 -5.34 11.37 4.63
CA VAL A 3 -3.90 11.56 4.39
C VAL A 3 -3.21 10.22 4.31
N ALA A 4 -2.34 10.04 3.32
CA ALA A 4 -1.48 8.87 3.24
C ALA A 4 -0.27 9.04 4.18
N TYR A 5 -0.13 8.10 5.10
CA TYR A 5 0.97 8.12 6.07
C TYR A 5 2.25 7.52 5.51
N THR A 6 2.14 6.56 4.60
CA THR A 6 3.27 5.76 4.08
C THR A 6 3.27 5.72 2.56
N SER A 7 4.43 5.36 1.99
CA SER A 7 4.59 5.04 0.56
C SER A 7 4.23 6.16 -0.43
N LYS A 8 4.18 7.42 0.02
CA LYS A 8 4.09 8.59 -0.85
C LYS A 8 5.49 9.03 -1.29
N ASN A 9 5.71 9.13 -2.59
CA ASN A 9 7.00 9.52 -3.17
C ASN A 9 6.85 9.87 -4.64
N TRP A 10 7.70 10.77 -5.12
CA TRP A 10 7.93 10.96 -6.54
C TRP A 10 8.47 9.66 -7.14
N LEU A 11 7.97 9.31 -8.32
CA LEU A 11 8.49 8.23 -9.15
C LEU A 11 9.46 8.87 -10.12
N LEU A 12 10.75 8.58 -9.97
CA LEU A 12 11.81 9.14 -10.79
C LEU A 12 12.52 8.00 -11.51
N SER A 13 12.89 8.22 -12.77
CA SER A 13 13.82 7.34 -13.49
C SER A 13 15.22 7.39 -12.86
N GLU A 14 16.11 6.49 -13.27
CA GLU A 14 17.52 6.50 -12.84
C GLU A 14 18.23 7.83 -13.15
N GLY A 15 17.82 8.52 -14.23
CA GLY A 15 18.34 9.85 -14.61
C GLY A 15 17.71 11.02 -13.85
N GLY A 16 16.82 10.75 -12.88
CA GLY A 16 16.13 11.79 -12.10
C GLY A 16 14.93 12.44 -12.79
N THR A 17 14.61 12.04 -14.03
CA THR A 17 13.41 12.51 -14.75
C THR A 17 12.14 12.05 -14.02
N LEU A 18 11.17 12.95 -13.89
CA LEU A 18 9.88 12.66 -13.28
C LEU A 18 9.08 11.67 -14.14
N GLN A 19 8.77 10.51 -13.58
CA GLN A 19 7.89 9.51 -14.18
C GLN A 19 6.49 9.53 -13.57
N GLY A 20 6.30 10.14 -12.40
CA GLY A 20 5.00 10.17 -11.73
C GLY A 20 5.05 10.44 -10.24
N LEU A 21 3.98 10.07 -9.55
CA LEU A 21 3.81 10.27 -8.12
C LEU A 21 2.98 9.12 -7.53
N SER A 22 3.52 8.46 -6.50
CA SER A 22 2.72 7.64 -5.60
C SER A 22 2.08 8.53 -4.55
N LEU A 23 0.74 8.45 -4.44
CA LEU A 23 0.00 9.13 -3.38
C LEU A 23 0.01 8.37 -2.07
N GLY A 24 0.61 7.18 -2.03
CA GLY A 24 0.71 6.35 -0.84
C GLY A 24 -0.60 5.63 -0.48
N PHE A 25 -0.51 4.77 0.52
CA PHE A 25 -1.61 3.92 0.97
C PHE A 25 -2.57 4.70 1.88
N ASP A 26 -3.89 4.51 1.64
CA ASP A 26 -4.97 5.04 2.49
C ASP A 26 -5.97 3.92 2.84
N HIS A 27 -6.75 4.14 3.88
CA HIS A 27 -7.92 3.37 4.28
C HIS A 27 -8.91 3.11 3.13
N CYS A 28 -9.03 3.99 2.13
CA CYS A 28 -9.83 3.69 0.93
C CYS A 28 -9.27 2.51 0.11
N ALA A 29 -7.95 2.30 0.11
CA ALA A 29 -7.33 1.11 -0.45
C ALA A 29 -7.59 -0.14 0.42
N GLU A 30 -7.59 0.02 1.75
CA GLU A 30 -7.82 -1.07 2.71
C GLU A 30 -9.24 -1.64 2.64
N HIS A 31 -10.26 -0.78 2.55
CA HIS A 31 -11.67 -1.19 2.59
C HIS A 31 -12.31 -1.35 1.21
N GLY A 32 -11.50 -1.46 0.15
CA GLY A 32 -11.99 -1.78 -1.19
C GLY A 32 -13.02 -0.79 -1.76
N CYS A 33 -13.11 0.42 -1.19
CA CYS A 33 -14.05 1.45 -1.65
C CYS A 33 -13.75 1.89 -3.09
N GLY A 34 -12.53 1.58 -3.57
CA GLY A 34 -12.08 1.79 -4.94
C GLY A 34 -11.97 3.26 -5.30
N VAL A 35 -11.63 3.52 -6.55
CA VAL A 35 -11.54 4.88 -7.11
C VAL A 35 -12.42 5.03 -8.35
N LYS A 36 -13.49 4.22 -8.47
CA LYS A 36 -14.40 4.26 -9.62
C LYS A 36 -14.96 5.66 -9.90
N PRO A 37 -15.43 6.45 -8.91
CA PRO A 37 -15.89 7.82 -9.16
C PRO A 37 -14.78 8.74 -9.67
N LEU A 38 -13.57 8.65 -9.10
CA LEU A 38 -12.41 9.38 -9.58
C LEU A 38 -12.03 8.99 -11.02
N MET A 39 -12.02 7.71 -11.35
CA MET A 39 -11.74 7.21 -12.70
C MET A 39 -12.76 7.72 -13.71
N ALA A 40 -14.05 7.65 -13.37
CA ALA A 40 -15.12 8.19 -14.21
C ALA A 40 -14.94 9.69 -14.46
N ALA A 41 -14.58 10.46 -13.42
CA ALA A 41 -14.32 11.89 -13.57
C ALA A 41 -13.11 12.21 -14.45
N LEU A 42 -12.09 11.35 -14.46
CA LEU A 42 -10.94 11.43 -15.36
C LEU A 42 -11.21 10.85 -16.75
N GLY A 43 -12.44 10.36 -17.01
CA GLY A 43 -12.82 9.74 -18.27
C GLY A 43 -12.18 8.38 -18.53
N ILE A 44 -11.71 7.69 -17.49
CA ILE A 44 -11.10 6.35 -17.62
C ILE A 44 -12.23 5.30 -17.59
N ALA A 45 -12.49 4.68 -18.74
CA ALA A 45 -13.40 3.56 -18.88
C ALA A 45 -12.58 2.27 -19.04
N LEU A 46 -12.36 1.55 -17.94
CA LEU A 46 -11.60 0.30 -18.01
C LEU A 46 -12.42 -0.81 -18.68
N PRO A 47 -11.85 -1.54 -19.64
CA PRO A 47 -12.41 -2.82 -20.05
C PRO A 47 -12.33 -3.81 -18.87
N GLN A 48 -13.09 -4.92 -18.95
CA GLN A 48 -13.03 -5.99 -17.94
C GLN A 48 -11.59 -6.47 -17.70
N PHE A 49 -10.81 -6.56 -18.78
CA PHE A 49 -9.39 -6.90 -18.75
C PHE A 49 -8.60 -5.86 -19.52
N PRO A 50 -7.95 -4.91 -18.84
CA PRO A 50 -7.00 -4.00 -19.46
C PRO A 50 -5.88 -4.79 -20.17
N GLN A 51 -5.38 -4.25 -21.28
CA GLN A 51 -4.27 -4.80 -22.05
C GLN A 51 -2.96 -4.08 -21.76
N GLY A 52 -3.01 -2.85 -21.23
CA GLY A 52 -1.81 -2.10 -20.89
C GLY A 52 -2.08 -0.80 -20.13
N VAL A 53 -1.03 0.00 -19.97
CA VAL A 53 -1.12 1.28 -19.27
C VAL A 53 -2.03 2.29 -19.98
N GLU A 54 -2.15 2.20 -21.31
CA GLU A 54 -2.98 3.10 -22.11
C GLU A 54 -4.47 3.04 -21.75
N ASP A 55 -4.97 1.87 -21.32
CA ASP A 55 -6.36 1.73 -20.85
C ASP A 55 -6.65 2.55 -19.59
N HIS A 56 -5.59 2.94 -18.85
CA HIS A 56 -5.68 3.73 -17.63
C HIS A 56 -5.43 5.23 -17.87
N ARG A 57 -5.25 5.63 -19.14
CA ARG A 57 -4.98 7.00 -19.53
C ARG A 57 -6.21 7.86 -19.30
N ILE A 58 -6.01 9.00 -18.64
CA ILE A 58 -7.08 9.99 -18.47
C ILE A 58 -7.54 10.50 -19.83
N GLN A 59 -8.85 10.66 -20.01
CA GLN A 59 -9.45 11.17 -21.25
C GLN A 59 -10.06 12.57 -21.05
N VAL A 60 -10.28 12.95 -19.79
CA VAL A 60 -10.91 14.20 -19.38
C VAL A 60 -10.03 14.88 -18.34
N VAL A 61 -9.86 16.19 -18.48
CA VAL A 61 -9.34 17.06 -17.42
C VAL A 61 -10.56 17.59 -16.69
N PRO A 62 -10.79 17.24 -15.41
CA PRO A 62 -11.98 17.69 -14.71
C PRO A 62 -11.97 19.21 -14.52
N ASP A 63 -13.12 19.87 -14.71
CA ASP A 63 -13.27 21.33 -14.53
C ASP A 63 -12.94 21.80 -13.09
N LEU A 64 -12.99 20.88 -12.14
CA LEU A 64 -12.69 21.13 -10.73
C LEU A 64 -11.22 20.83 -10.36
N LEU A 65 -10.38 20.44 -11.32
CA LEU A 65 -8.96 20.30 -11.09
C LEU A 65 -8.35 21.68 -10.80
N ALA A 66 -7.71 21.83 -9.65
CA ALA A 66 -7.12 23.09 -9.22
C ALA A 66 -5.61 22.89 -8.97
N TYR A 67 -4.83 23.82 -9.51
CA TYR A 67 -3.40 23.98 -9.22
C TYR A 67 -3.17 25.39 -8.68
N ILE A 68 -2.59 25.50 -7.49
CA ILE A 68 -2.41 26.76 -6.77
C ILE A 68 -1.00 26.84 -6.20
N GLU A 69 -0.21 27.80 -6.64
CA GLU A 69 1.08 28.16 -6.01
C GLU A 69 0.86 29.30 -5.00
N TYR A 70 1.56 29.25 -3.87
CA TYR A 70 1.43 30.27 -2.83
C TYR A 70 2.64 30.33 -1.89
N GLU A 71 2.73 31.40 -1.09
CA GLU A 71 3.71 31.53 -0.01
C GLU A 71 3.10 31.03 1.31
N GLY A 72 3.56 29.87 1.78
CA GLY A 72 3.18 29.30 3.07
C GLY A 72 3.88 30.02 4.23
N ARG A 73 3.18 30.14 5.36
CA ARG A 73 3.72 30.73 6.60
C ARG A 73 3.54 29.76 7.76
N SER A 74 4.61 29.52 8.52
CA SER A 74 4.54 28.73 9.74
C SER A 74 3.80 29.50 10.84
N LYS A 75 3.13 28.78 11.75
CA LYS A 75 2.61 29.38 12.99
C LYS A 75 3.76 29.87 13.87
N ASP A 76 4.89 29.19 13.83
CA ASP A 76 6.11 29.64 14.49
C ASP A 76 6.81 30.70 13.64
N LYS A 77 6.73 31.95 14.11
CA LYS A 77 7.23 33.16 13.46
C LYS A 77 8.75 33.14 13.22
N ARG A 78 9.49 32.21 13.83
CA ARG A 78 10.94 32.03 13.59
C ARG A 78 11.23 31.45 12.21
N PHE A 79 10.29 30.71 11.63
CA PHE A 79 10.48 30.16 10.29
C PHE A 79 10.11 31.19 9.23
N LYS A 80 10.98 31.29 8.22
CA LYS A 80 10.73 32.13 7.06
C LYS A 80 9.52 31.61 6.29
N PRO A 81 8.78 32.49 5.59
CA PRO A 81 7.83 32.06 4.59
C PRO A 81 8.50 31.10 3.60
N TYR A 82 7.74 30.13 3.11
CA TYR A 82 8.24 29.09 2.21
C TYR A 82 7.34 28.98 0.98
N PRO A 83 7.90 28.72 -0.21
CA PRO A 83 7.08 28.48 -1.39
C PRO A 83 6.39 27.12 -1.26
N ALA A 84 5.13 27.07 -1.67
CA ALA A 84 4.30 25.86 -1.65
C ALA A 84 3.38 25.79 -2.88
N ALA A 85 2.89 24.59 -3.19
CA ALA A 85 1.89 24.37 -4.22
C ALA A 85 0.90 23.27 -3.83
N LEU A 86 -0.35 23.43 -4.26
CA LEU A 86 -1.44 22.47 -4.09
C LEU A 86 -1.98 22.06 -5.46
N LEU A 87 -2.04 20.77 -5.73
CA LEU A 87 -2.78 20.18 -6.84
C LEU A 87 -3.91 19.32 -6.25
N MET A 88 -5.14 19.59 -6.61
CA MET A 88 -6.27 18.83 -6.06
C MET A 88 -7.42 18.66 -7.05
N TYR A 89 -8.18 17.60 -6.84
CA TYR A 89 -9.46 17.36 -7.47
C TYR A 89 -10.39 16.67 -6.47
N SER A 90 -11.66 17.06 -6.43
CA SER A 90 -12.68 16.39 -5.63
C SER A 90 -14.04 16.55 -6.28
N CYS A 91 -14.76 15.45 -6.50
CA CYS A 91 -16.16 15.55 -6.92
C CYS A 91 -17.05 16.14 -5.82
N ASP A 92 -16.60 16.10 -4.56
CA ASP A 92 -17.34 16.68 -3.43
C ASP A 92 -17.19 18.21 -3.37
N LEU A 93 -16.17 18.79 -4.02
CA LEU A 93 -15.98 20.25 -4.07
C LEU A 93 -17.04 20.96 -4.93
N ALA A 94 -17.75 20.23 -5.80
CA ALA A 94 -18.89 20.77 -6.53
C ALA A 94 -20.01 21.27 -5.59
N ALA A 95 -20.05 20.75 -4.36
CA ALA A 95 -21.02 21.13 -3.34
C ALA A 95 -20.60 22.38 -2.54
N LEU A 96 -19.39 22.93 -2.76
CA LEU A 96 -19.01 24.19 -2.11
C LEU A 96 -19.85 25.34 -2.69
N PRO A 97 -20.36 26.25 -1.84
CA PRO A 97 -21.20 27.35 -2.29
C PRO A 97 -20.51 28.18 -3.38
N PRO A 98 -21.20 28.49 -4.49
CA PRO A 98 -20.68 29.44 -5.47
C PRO A 98 -20.42 30.78 -4.78
N GLY A 99 -19.20 31.31 -4.93
CA GLY A 99 -18.82 32.60 -4.37
C GLY A 99 -17.94 32.58 -3.12
N ARG A 100 -17.64 31.40 -2.52
CA ARG A 100 -16.42 31.32 -1.71
C ARG A 100 -15.23 31.49 -2.64
N PRO A 101 -14.38 32.50 -2.45
CA PRO A 101 -13.16 32.61 -3.23
C PRO A 101 -12.38 31.31 -3.03
N ARG A 102 -12.10 30.57 -4.11
CA ARG A 102 -11.13 29.45 -4.11
C ARG A 102 -9.69 29.93 -3.77
N THR A 103 -9.54 31.12 -3.19
CA THR A 103 -8.32 31.93 -3.19
C THR A 103 -7.47 31.78 -1.95
N GLN A 104 -7.86 30.95 -0.97
CA GLN A 104 -6.97 30.62 0.13
C GLN A 104 -6.60 29.16 0.06
N ALA A 105 -5.49 28.86 -0.63
CA ALA A 105 -4.91 27.51 -0.70
C ALA A 105 -4.83 26.84 0.68
N MET A 106 -4.56 27.63 1.74
CA MET A 106 -4.51 27.14 3.11
C MET A 106 -5.84 26.65 3.68
N GLU A 107 -6.98 27.19 3.25
CA GLU A 107 -8.29 26.65 3.63
C GLU A 107 -8.49 25.26 3.00
N LEU A 108 -8.19 25.13 1.71
CA LEU A 108 -8.26 23.85 1.00
C LEU A 108 -7.32 22.80 1.61
N VAL A 109 -6.08 23.20 1.94
CA VAL A 109 -5.11 22.33 2.62
C VAL A 109 -5.62 21.81 3.98
N ARG A 110 -6.35 22.65 4.73
CA ARG A 110 -6.99 22.25 5.99
C ARG A 110 -8.15 21.28 5.76
N GLU A 111 -9.00 21.57 4.78
CA GLU A 111 -10.16 20.72 4.43
C GLU A 111 -9.73 19.34 3.93
N THR A 112 -8.59 19.24 3.25
CA THR A 112 -8.00 17.97 2.79
C THR A 112 -7.12 17.30 3.84
N HIS A 113 -6.88 17.96 4.97
CA HIS A 113 -5.94 17.56 6.02
C HIS A 113 -4.49 17.39 5.55
N THR A 114 -4.09 17.98 4.41
CA THR A 114 -2.73 17.87 3.87
C THR A 114 -1.77 18.93 4.44
N GLU A 115 -2.07 19.49 5.62
CA GLU A 115 -1.20 20.45 6.30
C GLU A 115 0.16 19.83 6.63
N PHE A 116 1.24 20.62 6.54
CA PHE A 116 2.53 20.23 7.13
C PHE A 116 2.47 20.48 8.63
N TRP A 117 2.56 19.41 9.43
CA TRP A 117 2.43 19.50 10.89
C TRP A 117 3.73 20.07 11.49
N PRO A 118 3.69 21.22 12.19
CA PRO A 118 4.89 21.81 12.79
C PRO A 118 5.39 21.02 14.01
N ASP A 119 4.52 20.24 14.67
CA ASP A 119 4.80 19.58 15.95
C ASP A 119 5.13 18.08 15.81
N HIS A 120 5.07 17.53 14.60
CA HIS A 120 5.66 16.22 14.37
C HIS A 120 7.18 16.42 14.38
N PRO A 121 8.00 15.58 15.05
CA PRO A 121 9.46 15.75 15.17
C PRO A 121 10.23 15.67 13.83
N GLN A 122 9.54 15.79 12.71
CA GLN A 122 10.07 16.23 11.41
C GLN A 122 10.53 17.69 11.56
N LYS A 123 11.72 17.86 12.14
CA LYS A 123 12.45 19.12 12.21
C LYS A 123 12.34 19.82 10.85
N LEU A 124 12.05 21.13 10.82
CA LEU A 124 12.31 21.91 9.61
C LEU A 124 13.79 21.70 9.22
N GLY A 125 14.02 21.02 8.08
CA GLY A 125 15.32 20.44 7.69
C GLY A 125 15.37 18.91 7.59
N ALA A 126 14.28 18.20 7.90
CA ALA A 126 14.14 16.77 7.65
C ALA A 126 14.00 16.47 6.13
N LYS A 127 14.27 15.23 5.74
CA LYS A 127 14.46 14.81 4.33
C LYS A 127 13.29 15.22 3.42
N ALA A 128 13.55 15.31 2.10
CA ALA A 128 12.58 15.68 1.04
C ALA A 128 11.21 14.96 1.09
N ARG A 129 11.11 13.79 1.74
CA ARG A 129 9.83 13.09 1.99
C ARG A 129 8.84 13.93 2.81
N ASP A 130 9.34 14.79 3.69
CA ASP A 130 8.53 15.61 4.59
C ASP A 130 8.01 16.89 3.90
N ASP A 131 8.36 17.09 2.63
CA ASP A 131 7.94 18.22 1.80
C ASP A 131 6.84 17.84 0.80
N LEU A 132 6.24 16.65 0.99
CA LEU A 132 5.17 16.09 0.18
C LEU A 132 4.08 15.51 1.10
N MET A 133 2.88 16.07 1.02
CA MET A 133 1.67 15.55 1.66
C MET A 133 0.66 15.15 0.59
N THR A 134 0.08 13.98 0.76
CA THR A 134 -0.95 13.46 -0.15
C THR A 134 -2.14 13.00 0.65
N ALA A 135 -3.34 13.27 0.13
CA ALA A 135 -4.58 12.72 0.64
C ALA A 135 -5.45 12.30 -0.53
N TRP A 136 -6.21 11.23 -0.37
CA TRP A 136 -7.16 10.80 -1.41
C TRP A 136 -8.34 10.06 -0.80
N ASN A 137 -9.37 9.81 -1.61
CA ASN A 137 -10.49 8.92 -1.33
C ASN A 137 -11.10 8.45 -2.65
N ARG A 138 -12.27 7.78 -2.60
CA ARG A 138 -13.01 7.35 -3.81
C ARG A 138 -13.36 8.49 -4.79
N ASN A 139 -13.40 9.73 -4.32
CA ASN A 139 -14.01 10.89 -4.95
C ASN A 139 -12.99 11.95 -5.40
N GLY A 140 -11.72 11.81 -5.02
CA GLY A 140 -10.73 12.84 -5.29
C GLY A 140 -9.39 12.62 -4.60
N PHE A 141 -8.49 13.56 -4.83
CA PHE A 141 -7.14 13.60 -4.28
C PHE A 141 -6.68 15.04 -4.01
N ALA A 142 -5.68 15.19 -3.16
CA ALA A 142 -4.96 16.41 -2.89
C ALA A 142 -3.47 16.09 -2.73
N ILE A 143 -2.61 16.89 -3.38
CA ILE A 143 -1.16 16.80 -3.34
C ILE A 143 -0.66 18.19 -2.95
N HIS A 144 -0.07 18.29 -1.76
CA HIS A 144 0.47 19.52 -1.22
C HIS A 144 1.98 19.37 -1.06
N VAL A 145 2.73 20.30 -1.65
CA VAL A 145 4.19 20.26 -1.66
C VAL A 145 4.79 21.59 -1.22
N ARG A 146 6.02 21.54 -0.72
CA ARG A 146 6.84 22.73 -0.44
C ARG A 146 8.23 22.62 -1.06
N GLY A 147 8.86 23.76 -1.25
CA GLY A 147 10.20 23.86 -1.84
C GLY A 147 10.18 23.86 -3.37
N ALA A 148 11.09 24.62 -3.97
CA ALA A 148 11.10 24.90 -5.41
C ALA A 148 11.13 23.64 -6.28
N GLU A 149 11.91 22.64 -5.89
CA GLU A 149 12.05 21.37 -6.61
C GLU A 149 10.73 20.58 -6.66
N ASN A 150 10.04 20.43 -5.52
CA ASN A 150 8.77 19.71 -5.49
C ASN A 150 7.65 20.49 -6.18
N ILE A 151 7.67 21.82 -6.12
CA ILE A 151 6.73 22.67 -6.86
C ILE A 151 6.91 22.49 -8.36
N ALA A 152 8.16 22.46 -8.84
CA ALA A 152 8.46 22.21 -10.25
C ALA A 152 7.94 20.83 -10.70
N ARG A 153 8.19 19.77 -9.91
CA ARG A 153 7.64 18.43 -10.19
C ARG A 153 6.10 18.41 -10.18
N LEU A 154 5.47 19.09 -9.24
CA LEU A 154 4.01 19.15 -9.18
C LEU A 154 3.41 19.91 -10.36
N ARG A 155 4.09 20.97 -10.82
CA ARG A 155 3.73 21.70 -12.04
C ARG A 155 3.83 20.80 -13.27
N GLU A 156 4.93 20.08 -13.41
CA GLU A 156 5.14 19.12 -14.51
C GLU A 156 4.05 18.04 -14.53
N LEU A 157 3.69 17.47 -13.37
CA LEU A 157 2.58 16.53 -13.26
C LEU A 157 1.24 17.17 -13.63
N HIS A 158 0.97 18.40 -13.17
CA HIS A 158 -0.25 19.13 -13.54
C HIS A 158 -0.32 19.38 -15.06
N GLU A 159 0.76 19.81 -15.69
CA GLU A 159 0.84 19.99 -17.14
C GLU A 159 0.65 18.67 -17.90
N ALA A 160 1.20 17.55 -17.40
CA ALA A 160 0.95 16.23 -17.96
C ALA A 160 -0.55 15.86 -17.86
N ILE A 161 -1.23 16.16 -16.75
CA ILE A 161 -2.68 15.97 -16.62
C ILE A 161 -3.42 16.83 -17.65
N GLN A 162 -3.05 18.11 -17.81
CA GLN A 162 -3.67 19.01 -18.80
C GLN A 162 -3.53 18.48 -20.24
N ARG A 163 -2.37 17.87 -20.57
CA ARG A 163 -2.13 17.21 -21.87
C ARG A 163 -2.76 15.82 -21.99
N LYS A 164 -3.45 15.34 -20.95
CA LYS A 164 -3.99 13.97 -20.86
C LYS A 164 -2.89 12.92 -21.07
N ASP A 165 -1.70 13.20 -20.59
CA ASP A 165 -0.49 12.38 -20.70
C ASP A 165 -0.19 11.69 -19.36
N VAL A 166 -1.24 11.31 -18.64
CA VAL A 166 -1.15 10.65 -17.33
C VAL A 166 -2.03 9.42 -17.33
N VAL A 167 -1.51 8.34 -16.74
CA VAL A 167 -2.25 7.13 -16.42
C VAL A 167 -2.48 7.06 -14.92
N LEU A 168 -3.67 6.61 -14.53
CA LEU A 168 -4.00 6.36 -13.13
C LEU A 168 -3.74 4.88 -12.81
N ALA A 169 -2.68 4.61 -12.05
CA ALA A 169 -2.36 3.25 -11.68
C ALA A 169 -3.11 2.84 -10.42
N MET A 170 -3.71 1.64 -10.50
CA MET A 170 -4.49 1.04 -9.43
C MET A 170 -3.62 0.15 -8.54
N PRO A 171 -3.92 0.07 -7.23
CA PRO A 171 -3.16 -0.78 -6.29
C PRO A 171 -3.29 -2.31 -6.53
N TRP A 172 -3.98 -2.73 -7.59
CA TRP A 172 -4.38 -4.13 -7.84
C TRP A 172 -3.47 -4.86 -8.85
N SER A 173 -2.61 -4.14 -9.58
CA SER A 173 -1.65 -4.74 -10.53
C SER A 173 -0.24 -4.80 -9.91
N HIS A 174 0.40 -5.97 -9.92
CA HIS A 174 1.70 -6.23 -9.29
C HIS A 174 2.92 -5.60 -10.03
N SER A 175 2.75 -4.41 -10.59
CA SER A 175 3.83 -3.44 -10.94
C SER A 175 3.71 -2.14 -10.14
N PHE A 176 2.68 -2.03 -9.31
CA PHE A 176 2.32 -0.93 -8.44
C PHE A 176 2.15 -1.50 -7.03
N LEU A 177 3.19 -2.23 -6.61
CA LEU A 177 3.22 -3.16 -5.48
C LEU A 177 2.67 -2.52 -4.22
N ARG A 178 1.40 -2.85 -3.90
CA ARG A 178 0.72 -2.48 -2.65
C ARG A 178 0.69 -0.95 -2.37
N GLY A 179 0.76 -0.12 -3.42
CA GLY A 179 1.23 1.27 -3.33
C GLY A 179 0.18 2.36 -3.09
N GLY A 180 -1.10 2.01 -2.93
CA GLY A 180 -2.18 3.00 -2.91
C GLY A 180 -2.44 3.59 -4.31
N LEU A 181 -2.93 4.83 -4.37
CA LEU A 181 -3.24 5.51 -5.64
C LEU A 181 -1.97 6.12 -6.24
N SER A 182 -1.74 5.96 -7.54
CA SER A 182 -0.54 6.53 -8.20
C SER A 182 -0.87 7.17 -9.55
N PHE A 183 -0.13 8.21 -9.90
CA PHE A 183 -0.08 8.79 -11.23
C PHE A 183 1.23 8.44 -11.90
N ALA A 184 1.20 8.09 -13.19
CA ALA A 184 2.41 8.00 -14.01
C ALA A 184 2.25 8.86 -15.28
N ILE A 185 3.30 9.60 -15.63
CA ILE A 185 3.38 10.39 -16.85
C ILE A 185 3.67 9.44 -18.00
N LEU A 186 2.69 9.27 -18.89
CA LEU A 186 2.69 8.22 -19.90
C LEU A 186 3.84 8.36 -20.91
N GLY A 187 4.16 9.59 -21.32
CA GLY A 187 5.30 9.90 -22.16
C GLY A 187 6.67 9.67 -21.50
N ALA A 188 6.74 9.59 -20.17
CA ALA A 188 7.98 9.35 -19.41
C ALA A 188 8.22 7.86 -19.08
N LEU A 189 7.23 6.99 -19.33
CA LEU A 189 7.38 5.54 -19.16
C LEU A 189 8.20 4.95 -20.31
N THR A 190 9.15 4.09 -19.96
CA THR A 190 9.96 3.37 -20.95
C THR A 190 9.13 2.32 -21.68
N ALA A 191 9.64 1.83 -22.82
CA ALA A 191 9.01 0.71 -23.52
C ALA A 191 8.95 -0.54 -22.63
N ASP A 192 9.99 -0.77 -21.82
CA ASP A 192 10.08 -1.90 -20.90
C ASP A 192 9.05 -1.78 -19.77
N ASP A 193 8.85 -0.59 -19.21
CA ASP A 193 7.80 -0.35 -18.20
C ASP A 193 6.41 -0.69 -18.75
N LYS A 194 6.13 -0.24 -19.99
CA LYS A 194 4.85 -0.49 -20.67
C LYS A 194 4.66 -1.98 -20.95
N ALA A 195 5.70 -2.67 -21.42
CA ALA A 195 5.68 -4.11 -21.70
C ALA A 195 5.51 -4.93 -20.40
N ALA A 196 6.20 -4.56 -19.33
CA ALA A 196 6.10 -5.22 -18.04
C ALA A 196 4.70 -5.04 -17.43
N ALA A 197 4.07 -3.87 -17.61
CA ALA A 197 2.68 -3.67 -17.22
C ALA A 197 1.72 -4.55 -18.04
N ALA A 198 1.87 -4.58 -19.37
CA ALA A 198 1.05 -5.41 -20.24
C ALA A 198 1.12 -6.91 -19.88
N THR A 199 2.33 -7.43 -19.60
CA THR A 199 2.54 -8.82 -19.15
C THR A 199 1.75 -9.12 -17.86
N ARG A 200 1.76 -8.22 -16.89
CA ARG A 200 1.02 -8.41 -15.63
C ARG A 200 -0.49 -8.31 -15.80
N TYR A 201 -0.98 -7.47 -16.70
CA TYR A 201 -2.40 -7.44 -17.03
C TYR A 201 -2.85 -8.74 -17.72
N ALA A 202 -2.03 -9.26 -18.65
CA ALA A 202 -2.29 -10.55 -19.27
C ALA A 202 -2.32 -11.69 -18.24
N ASP A 203 -1.40 -11.65 -17.27
CA ASP A 203 -1.36 -12.60 -16.16
C ASP A 203 -2.59 -12.50 -15.24
N ALA A 204 -2.96 -11.28 -14.84
CA ALA A 204 -4.14 -11.05 -14.01
C ALA A 204 -5.43 -11.51 -14.71
N LYS A 205 -5.53 -11.29 -16.03
CA LYS A 205 -6.61 -11.83 -16.86
C LYS A 205 -6.63 -13.36 -16.83
N ALA A 206 -5.47 -14.00 -17.06
CA ALA A 206 -5.36 -15.45 -17.04
C ALA A 206 -5.77 -16.03 -15.68
N LEU A 207 -5.35 -15.40 -14.57
CA LEU A 207 -5.71 -15.78 -13.21
C LEU A 207 -7.22 -15.64 -12.97
N SER A 208 -7.82 -14.53 -13.39
CA SER A 208 -9.28 -14.31 -13.26
C SER A 208 -10.06 -15.40 -13.99
N LEU A 209 -9.70 -15.70 -15.23
CA LEU A 209 -10.36 -16.74 -16.04
C LEU A 209 -10.16 -18.13 -15.43
N ALA A 210 -8.96 -18.45 -14.95
CA ALA A 210 -8.69 -19.72 -14.28
C ALA A 210 -9.48 -19.85 -12.96
N ALA A 211 -9.58 -18.78 -12.18
CA ALA A 211 -10.37 -18.73 -10.95
C ALA A 211 -11.86 -18.89 -11.23
N GLU A 212 -12.40 -18.17 -12.21
CA GLU A 212 -13.79 -18.30 -12.67
C GLU A 212 -14.12 -19.74 -13.12
N ALA A 213 -13.20 -20.38 -13.85
CA ALA A 213 -13.36 -21.75 -14.33
C ALA A 213 -13.48 -22.79 -13.19
N THR A 214 -13.01 -22.49 -11.98
CA THR A 214 -13.20 -23.37 -10.80
C THR A 214 -14.65 -23.41 -10.31
N GLY A 215 -15.46 -22.39 -10.66
CA GLY A 215 -16.83 -22.22 -10.18
C GLY A 215 -16.94 -22.04 -8.65
N ILE A 216 -15.84 -21.82 -7.93
CA ILE A 216 -15.85 -21.90 -6.46
C ILE A 216 -16.67 -20.79 -5.81
N GLU A 217 -16.63 -19.56 -6.34
CA GLU A 217 -17.44 -18.45 -5.82
C GLU A 217 -18.94 -18.71 -5.94
N VAL A 218 -19.37 -19.30 -7.06
CA VAL A 218 -20.77 -19.68 -7.29
C VAL A 218 -21.19 -20.76 -6.30
N ARG A 219 -20.34 -21.77 -6.07
CA ARG A 219 -20.61 -22.87 -5.14
C ARG A 219 -20.65 -22.40 -3.68
N LEU A 220 -19.72 -21.55 -3.25
CA LEU A 220 -19.72 -20.93 -1.92
C LEU A 220 -21.01 -20.14 -1.67
N LYS A 221 -21.42 -19.32 -2.65
CA LYS A 221 -22.67 -18.55 -2.56
C LYS A 221 -23.90 -19.45 -2.49
N ALA A 222 -23.96 -20.51 -3.31
CA ALA A 222 -25.06 -21.47 -3.31
C ALA A 222 -25.17 -22.25 -1.98
N ALA A 223 -24.04 -22.53 -1.34
CA ALA A 223 -23.97 -23.12 -0.01
C ALA A 223 -24.33 -22.15 1.13
N GLY A 224 -24.69 -20.90 0.82
CA GLY A 224 -24.98 -19.88 1.84
C GLY A 224 -23.76 -19.43 2.64
N MET A 225 -22.55 -19.70 2.15
CA MET A 225 -21.33 -19.27 2.82
C MET A 225 -21.11 -17.78 2.62
N ARG A 226 -21.13 -17.02 3.72
CA ARG A 226 -20.81 -15.60 3.70
C ARG A 226 -19.32 -15.40 3.88
N VAL A 227 -18.67 -14.91 2.83
CA VAL A 227 -17.26 -14.49 2.84
C VAL A 227 -17.20 -12.97 2.77
N ASP A 228 -16.37 -12.34 3.62
CA ASP A 228 -16.14 -10.90 3.58
C ASP A 228 -15.20 -10.52 2.43
N SER A 229 -14.27 -11.42 2.10
CA SER A 229 -13.41 -11.29 0.94
C SER A 229 -12.99 -12.65 0.40
N ILE A 230 -12.85 -12.73 -0.93
CA ILE A 230 -12.20 -13.82 -1.63
C ILE A 230 -11.28 -13.23 -2.69
N ARG A 231 -10.06 -13.74 -2.79
CA ARG A 231 -9.05 -13.30 -3.76
C ARG A 231 -8.32 -14.51 -4.31
N ALA A 232 -8.29 -14.66 -5.63
CA ALA A 232 -7.51 -15.70 -6.29
C ALA A 232 -6.01 -15.34 -6.36
N ASP A 233 -5.17 -16.36 -6.43
CA ASP A 233 -3.75 -16.29 -6.77
C ASP A 233 -3.29 -17.59 -7.42
N TRP A 234 -2.15 -17.55 -8.10
CA TRP A 234 -1.54 -18.76 -8.66
C TRP A 234 -0.99 -19.63 -7.53
N ALA A 235 -1.22 -20.94 -7.63
CA ALA A 235 -0.74 -21.92 -6.64
C ALA A 235 0.79 -22.08 -6.67
N ASP A 236 1.40 -21.81 -7.83
CA ASP A 236 2.82 -21.99 -8.11
C ASP A 236 3.26 -21.08 -9.27
N GLU A 237 4.58 -20.97 -9.47
CA GLU A 237 5.20 -20.15 -10.52
C GLU A 237 4.90 -20.66 -11.95
N ARG A 238 4.54 -21.93 -12.10
CA ARG A 238 4.13 -22.51 -13.40
C ARG A 238 2.68 -22.18 -13.73
N LYS A 239 1.93 -21.57 -12.79
CA LYS A 239 0.56 -21.08 -12.96
C LYS A 239 -0.39 -22.20 -13.39
N GLN A 240 -0.18 -23.41 -12.86
CA GLN A 240 -0.97 -24.60 -13.22
C GLN A 240 -2.18 -24.82 -12.31
N GLY A 241 -2.21 -24.17 -11.15
CA GLY A 241 -3.33 -24.23 -10.20
C GLY A 241 -3.70 -22.85 -9.65
N VAL A 242 -4.89 -22.74 -9.08
CA VAL A 242 -5.38 -21.53 -8.42
C VAL A 242 -5.64 -21.84 -6.94
N VAL A 243 -5.21 -20.92 -6.08
CA VAL A 243 -5.56 -20.87 -4.66
C VAL A 243 -6.35 -19.61 -4.37
N PHE A 244 -7.08 -19.60 -3.26
CA PHE A 244 -7.95 -18.51 -2.87
C PHE A 244 -7.64 -18.06 -1.45
N PHE A 245 -7.29 -16.79 -1.29
CA PHE A 245 -7.33 -16.16 0.00
C PHE A 245 -8.79 -15.88 0.34
N MET A 246 -9.27 -16.41 1.47
CA MET A 246 -10.64 -16.23 1.92
C MET A 246 -10.65 -15.64 3.33
N SER A 247 -11.49 -14.63 3.55
CA SER A 247 -11.86 -14.15 4.89
C SER A 247 -13.33 -14.47 5.16
N PRO A 248 -13.62 -15.52 5.96
CA PRO A 248 -15.00 -15.88 6.29
C PRO A 248 -15.63 -14.85 7.23
N HIS A 249 -16.93 -14.58 7.05
CA HIS A 249 -17.66 -13.58 7.86
C HIS A 249 -17.70 -13.92 9.36
N TYR A 250 -17.73 -15.22 9.67
CA TYR A 250 -17.69 -15.72 11.04
C TYR A 250 -16.24 -15.99 11.44
N SER A 251 -15.41 -14.94 11.46
CA SER A 251 -13.97 -15.02 11.76
C SER A 251 -13.63 -15.66 13.11
N HIS A 252 -14.60 -15.69 14.04
CA HIS A 252 -14.50 -16.37 15.33
C HIS A 252 -14.63 -17.92 15.23
N LYS A 253 -15.15 -18.45 14.12
CA LYS A 253 -15.31 -19.91 13.86
C LYS A 253 -14.38 -20.42 12.76
N ALA A 254 -13.91 -19.54 11.90
CA ALA A 254 -13.14 -19.86 10.71
C ALA A 254 -12.08 -18.77 10.52
N ARG A 255 -10.81 -19.14 10.31
CA ARG A 255 -9.73 -18.16 10.16
C ARG A 255 -9.54 -17.77 8.69
N TYR A 256 -9.05 -16.55 8.44
CA TYR A 256 -8.67 -16.14 7.09
C TYR A 256 -7.39 -16.87 6.65
N GLY A 257 -7.21 -17.04 5.35
CA GLY A 257 -6.00 -17.69 4.82
C GLY A 257 -6.14 -18.14 3.37
N TRP A 258 -5.08 -18.78 2.86
CA TRP A 258 -5.05 -19.38 1.53
C TRP A 258 -5.59 -20.80 1.55
N TYR A 259 -6.51 -21.08 0.64
CA TYR A 259 -7.22 -22.35 0.50
C TYR A 259 -7.10 -22.85 -0.94
N THR A 260 -6.95 -24.17 -1.09
CA THR A 260 -7.12 -24.80 -2.41
C THR A 260 -8.61 -24.91 -2.75
N VAL A 261 -8.93 -25.21 -4.01
CA VAL A 261 -10.32 -25.49 -4.41
C VAL A 261 -10.89 -26.67 -3.61
N ALA A 262 -10.09 -27.72 -3.36
CA ALA A 262 -10.49 -28.86 -2.57
C ALA A 262 -10.77 -28.50 -1.09
N ASP A 263 -9.96 -27.62 -0.50
CA ASP A 263 -10.20 -27.11 0.85
C ASP A 263 -11.55 -26.39 0.94
N LEU A 264 -11.86 -25.54 -0.06
CA LEU A 264 -13.11 -24.78 -0.11
C LEU A 264 -14.33 -25.68 -0.36
N ASP A 265 -14.17 -26.74 -1.16
CA ASP A 265 -15.22 -27.75 -1.34
C ASP A 265 -15.47 -28.56 -0.06
N ALA A 266 -14.43 -28.89 0.70
CA ALA A 266 -14.59 -29.49 2.02
C ALA A 266 -15.30 -28.52 2.98
N TRP A 267 -15.01 -27.21 2.91
CA TRP A 267 -15.74 -26.19 3.67
C TRP A 267 -17.23 -26.16 3.35
N ILE A 268 -17.60 -26.23 2.06
CA ILE A 268 -18.98 -26.35 1.60
C ILE A 268 -19.65 -27.60 2.18
N ALA A 269 -18.92 -28.71 2.27
CA ALA A 269 -19.39 -29.96 2.87
C ALA A 269 -19.38 -29.98 4.41
N GLY A 270 -18.95 -28.91 5.07
CA GLY A 270 -18.83 -28.84 6.53
C GLY A 270 -17.66 -29.64 7.13
N THR A 271 -16.72 -30.10 6.29
CA THR A 271 -15.53 -30.88 6.67
C THR A 271 -14.23 -30.14 6.37
N GLY A 272 -14.32 -28.85 6.02
CA GLY A 272 -13.19 -28.04 5.61
C GLY A 272 -12.15 -27.85 6.71
N PRO A 273 -10.87 -27.67 6.33
CA PRO A 273 -9.83 -27.43 7.31
C PRO A 273 -10.04 -26.08 8.01
N VAL A 274 -10.12 -26.10 9.34
CA VAL A 274 -9.90 -24.90 10.15
C VAL A 274 -8.40 -24.68 10.21
N ARG A 275 -7.87 -23.87 9.28
CA ARG A 275 -6.44 -23.54 9.32
C ARG A 275 -6.15 -22.75 10.59
N ALA A 276 -5.49 -23.38 11.56
CA ALA A 276 -4.84 -22.64 12.64
C ALA A 276 -3.77 -21.74 12.00
N HIS A 277 -3.67 -20.49 12.44
CA HIS A 277 -2.47 -19.70 12.12
C HIS A 277 -1.34 -20.42 12.87
N PRO A 278 -0.29 -20.94 12.21
CA PRO A 278 0.84 -21.56 12.91
C PRO A 278 1.38 -20.65 14.01
N GLU A 279 1.25 -19.34 13.80
CA GLU A 279 1.64 -18.26 14.71
C GLU A 279 0.86 -18.27 16.04
N LEU A 280 -0.46 -18.50 16.04
CA LEU A 280 -1.30 -18.36 17.25
C LEU A 280 -1.13 -19.50 18.24
N THR A 281 -0.82 -20.71 17.76
CA THR A 281 -0.58 -21.87 18.64
C THR A 281 0.68 -21.64 19.49
N VAL A 282 1.72 -21.01 18.93
CA VAL A 282 2.93 -20.62 19.68
C VAL A 282 2.64 -19.48 20.67
N TYR A 283 1.78 -18.52 20.31
CA TYR A 283 1.41 -17.38 21.17
C TYR A 283 0.60 -17.78 22.41
N GLU A 284 -0.25 -18.80 22.32
CA GLU A 284 -1.11 -19.26 23.43
C GLU A 284 -0.36 -20.19 24.40
N GLU A 285 0.60 -20.98 23.93
CA GLU A 285 1.37 -21.91 24.77
C GLU A 285 2.49 -21.21 25.57
N GLN A 286 2.99 -20.04 25.14
CA GLN A 286 4.08 -19.33 25.81
C GLN A 286 3.87 -17.80 25.88
N PRO A 287 3.21 -17.27 26.93
CA PRO A 287 2.94 -15.84 27.09
C PRO A 287 4.17 -14.92 27.03
N ALA A 288 5.34 -15.41 27.47
CA ALA A 288 6.60 -14.65 27.39
C ALA A 288 7.07 -14.42 25.94
N ALA A 289 6.90 -15.42 25.06
CA ALA A 289 7.21 -15.29 23.64
C ALA A 289 6.30 -14.27 22.94
N ARG A 290 5.03 -14.20 23.36
CA ARG A 290 4.06 -13.19 22.91
C ARG A 290 4.47 -11.78 23.33
N GLU A 291 4.80 -11.58 24.59
CA GLU A 291 5.19 -10.25 25.07
C GLU A 291 6.45 -9.75 24.36
N TRP A 292 7.44 -10.63 24.20
CA TRP A 292 8.69 -10.24 23.58
C TRP A 292 8.60 -9.99 22.08
N SER A 293 7.87 -10.81 21.32
CA SER A 293 7.61 -10.54 19.90
C SER A 293 6.88 -9.20 19.69
N ILE A 294 5.94 -8.84 20.57
CA ILE A 294 5.32 -7.50 20.58
C ILE A 294 6.36 -6.41 20.86
N ARG A 295 7.25 -6.61 21.84
CA ARG A 295 8.34 -5.65 22.15
C ARG A 295 9.34 -5.51 21.00
N LEU A 296 9.76 -6.62 20.37
CA LEU A 296 10.62 -6.63 19.19
C LEU A 296 9.96 -5.90 18.03
N LEU A 297 8.70 -6.22 17.70
CA LEU A 297 7.95 -5.53 16.65
C LEU A 297 7.82 -4.04 16.92
N ARG A 298 7.58 -3.63 18.18
CA ARG A 298 7.57 -2.22 18.59
C ARG A 298 8.94 -1.56 18.47
N GLY A 299 10.02 -2.25 18.84
CA GLY A 299 11.40 -1.79 18.70
C GLY A 299 11.79 -1.60 17.22
N LEU A 300 11.47 -2.57 16.37
CA LEU A 300 11.64 -2.49 14.92
C LEU A 300 10.80 -1.35 14.32
N ASN A 301 9.56 -1.16 14.79
CA ASN A 301 8.71 -0.05 14.38
C ASN A 301 9.30 1.32 14.73
N LYS A 302 9.79 1.48 15.95
CA LYS A 302 10.43 2.72 16.42
C LYS A 302 11.65 3.08 15.57
N GLN A 303 12.32 2.08 15.00
CA GLN A 303 13.45 2.24 14.09
C GLN A 303 13.04 2.39 12.61
N GLY A 304 11.75 2.31 12.29
CA GLY A 304 11.24 2.37 10.91
C GLY A 304 11.49 1.09 10.09
N ILE A 305 11.81 -0.02 10.75
CA ILE A 305 12.25 -1.27 10.15
C ILE A 305 11.07 -2.20 9.81
N GLN A 306 9.92 -2.11 10.52
CA GLN A 306 8.79 -3.04 10.35
C GLN A 306 8.22 -3.10 8.92
N GLN A 307 8.43 -2.08 8.09
CA GLN A 307 7.98 -2.08 6.69
C GLN A 307 8.72 -3.10 5.80
N ARG A 308 9.77 -3.76 6.30
CA ARG A 308 10.64 -4.68 5.54
C ARG A 308 10.74 -6.10 6.10
N PHE A 309 10.15 -6.37 7.26
CA PHE A 309 10.33 -7.63 7.98
C PHE A 309 8.98 -8.25 8.31
N HIS A 310 8.82 -9.52 7.94
CA HIS A 310 7.80 -10.39 8.50
C HIS A 310 8.46 -11.22 9.58
N SER A 311 8.04 -11.07 10.84
CA SER A 311 8.47 -11.93 11.93
C SER A 311 7.41 -12.99 12.18
N GLN A 312 7.82 -14.26 12.17
CA GLN A 312 6.95 -15.38 12.50
C GLN A 312 7.55 -16.12 13.71
N LEU A 313 6.77 -16.29 14.77
CA LEU A 313 7.13 -17.25 15.83
C LEU A 313 7.01 -18.66 15.25
N VAL A 314 8.07 -19.44 15.42
CA VAL A 314 8.18 -20.82 14.92
C VAL A 314 8.74 -21.69 16.03
N TRP A 315 8.70 -23.02 15.86
CA TRP A 315 9.54 -23.90 16.66
C TRP A 315 10.92 -23.97 16.01
N LYS A 316 11.97 -23.63 16.75
CA LYS A 316 13.36 -23.88 16.33
C LYS A 316 13.62 -25.39 16.29
N ASP A 317 13.07 -26.10 17.28
CA ASP A 317 13.00 -27.55 17.33
C ASP A 317 11.57 -27.94 17.75
N GLU A 318 10.82 -28.52 16.82
CA GLU A 318 9.43 -28.93 17.06
C GLU A 318 9.31 -30.14 18.00
N ALA A 319 10.29 -31.06 17.96
CA ALA A 319 10.31 -32.25 18.80
C ALA A 319 10.61 -31.90 20.26
N ALA A 320 11.53 -30.95 20.47
CA ALA A 320 11.88 -30.45 21.79
C ALA A 320 11.02 -29.27 22.26
N LYS A 321 10.09 -28.77 21.42
CA LYS A 321 9.27 -27.57 21.68
C LYS A 321 10.13 -26.37 22.10
N VAL A 322 11.26 -26.17 21.41
CA VAL A 322 12.11 -25.00 21.63
C VAL A 322 11.59 -23.85 20.76
N PRO A 323 11.10 -22.74 21.35
CA PRO A 323 10.59 -21.62 20.59
C PRO A 323 11.73 -20.94 19.83
N GLY A 324 11.45 -20.55 18.59
CA GLY A 324 12.32 -19.74 17.76
C GLY A 324 11.55 -18.60 17.11
N ILE A 325 12.29 -17.61 16.60
CA ILE A 325 11.69 -16.55 15.79
C ILE A 325 12.30 -16.65 14.40
N ASN A 326 11.44 -16.92 13.42
CA ASN A 326 11.79 -16.80 12.02
C ASN A 326 11.64 -15.33 11.60
N LEU A 327 12.76 -14.64 11.42
CA LEU A 327 12.77 -13.31 10.84
C LEU A 327 12.93 -13.46 9.33
N ARG A 328 11.90 -13.09 8.59
CA ARG A 328 11.91 -13.04 7.13
C ARG A 328 12.11 -11.61 6.69
N VAL A 329 13.22 -11.38 5.99
CA VAL A 329 13.52 -10.08 5.40
C VAL A 329 12.99 -10.05 3.98
N HIS A 330 12.01 -9.19 3.75
CA HIS A 330 11.46 -8.97 2.42
C HIS A 330 11.95 -7.63 1.90
N TYR A 331 12.69 -7.64 0.79
CA TYR A 331 13.00 -6.41 0.07
C TYR A 331 11.92 -6.19 -0.97
N GLN A 332 11.28 -5.01 -0.92
CA GLN A 332 10.25 -4.60 -1.87
C GLN A 332 9.11 -5.64 -2.05
N SER A 333 8.76 -6.33 -0.96
CA SER A 333 7.61 -7.25 -0.83
C SER A 333 7.56 -8.50 -1.72
N GLU A 334 8.52 -8.74 -2.62
CA GLU A 334 8.43 -9.85 -3.60
C GLU A 334 9.54 -10.89 -3.53
N HIS A 335 10.70 -10.56 -2.94
CA HIS A 335 11.77 -11.55 -2.75
C HIS A 335 12.11 -11.70 -1.27
N LEU A 336 12.09 -12.95 -0.80
CA LEU A 336 12.73 -13.32 0.45
C LEU A 336 14.24 -13.17 0.22
N LEU A 337 14.82 -12.08 0.73
CA LEU A 337 16.28 -11.92 0.66
C LEU A 337 16.96 -12.93 1.58
N ALA A 338 16.30 -13.21 2.71
CA ALA A 338 16.90 -13.92 3.81
C ALA A 338 15.83 -14.39 4.80
N SER A 339 16.02 -15.57 5.37
CA SER A 339 15.25 -16.06 6.52
C SER A 339 16.16 -16.79 7.48
N GLY A 340 16.13 -16.39 8.76
CA GLY A 340 16.84 -17.06 9.83
C GLY A 340 15.87 -17.47 10.94
N ILE A 341 16.02 -18.68 11.47
CA ILE A 341 15.34 -19.11 12.70
C ILE A 341 16.30 -18.89 13.85
N TYR A 342 15.97 -17.95 14.72
CA TYR A 342 16.80 -17.59 15.85
C TYR A 342 16.28 -18.24 17.13
N ASP A 343 17.20 -18.60 18.00
CA ASP A 343 16.86 -19.06 19.34
C ASP A 343 16.26 -17.91 20.14
N PHE A 344 15.11 -18.18 20.75
CA PHE A 344 14.41 -17.17 21.53
C PHE A 344 15.23 -16.76 22.77
N GLU A 345 15.83 -17.69 23.50
CA GLU A 345 16.59 -17.38 24.72
C GLU A 345 17.90 -16.65 24.42
N GLU A 346 18.55 -16.97 23.30
CA GLU A 346 19.76 -16.28 22.85
C GLU A 346 19.46 -14.81 22.51
N LEU A 347 18.38 -14.56 21.75
CA LEU A 347 17.92 -13.21 21.43
C LEU A 347 17.53 -12.44 22.70
N MET A 348 16.83 -13.08 23.65
CA MET A 348 16.47 -12.48 24.93
C MET A 348 17.70 -12.08 25.76
N THR A 349 18.70 -12.97 25.83
CA THR A 349 19.92 -12.77 26.62
C THR A 349 20.80 -11.69 26.01
N GLN A 350 20.90 -11.66 24.68
CA GLN A 350 21.72 -10.69 23.96
C GLN A 350 21.09 -9.29 23.93
N TYR A 351 19.75 -9.19 24.02
CA TYR A 351 19.01 -7.94 23.90
C TYR A 351 18.05 -7.78 25.08
N ALA A 352 18.61 -7.39 26.24
CA ALA A 352 17.93 -7.29 27.53
C ALA A 352 16.62 -6.46 27.51
N ASP A 353 16.50 -5.50 26.59
CA ASP A 353 15.21 -4.94 26.16
C ASP A 353 15.34 -4.33 24.75
N PRO A 354 14.65 -4.85 23.71
CA PRO A 354 14.74 -4.30 22.35
C PRO A 354 14.15 -2.88 22.21
N LEU A 355 13.45 -2.34 23.22
CA LEU A 355 13.01 -0.95 23.26
C LEU A 355 14.09 0.02 23.75
N GLU A 356 14.99 -0.46 24.62
CA GLU A 356 16.10 0.31 25.20
C GLU A 356 17.43 0.06 24.44
N HIS A 357 17.60 -1.14 23.89
CA HIS A 357 18.77 -1.59 23.17
C HIS A 357 18.38 -2.18 21.80
N PRO A 358 18.13 -1.31 20.79
CA PRO A 358 17.93 -1.70 19.40
C PRO A 358 18.92 -2.75 18.90
N VAL A 359 18.43 -3.81 18.25
CA VAL A 359 19.30 -4.69 17.45
C VAL A 359 19.82 -3.89 16.25
N PRO A 360 21.15 -3.76 16.05
CA PRO A 360 21.70 -3.05 14.90
C PRO A 360 21.30 -3.71 13.57
N TYR A 361 20.87 -2.90 12.59
CA TYR A 361 20.37 -3.36 11.29
C TYR A 361 21.38 -4.21 10.51
N ASP A 362 22.65 -3.81 10.54
CA ASP A 362 23.78 -4.50 9.91
C ASP A 362 23.99 -5.92 10.44
N ARG A 363 23.65 -6.18 11.71
CA ARG A 363 23.72 -7.52 12.29
C ARG A 363 22.53 -8.40 11.91
N LEU A 364 21.34 -7.82 11.77
CA LEU A 364 20.17 -8.54 11.26
C LEU A 364 20.34 -8.93 9.79
N GLU A 365 21.02 -8.10 8.99
CA GLU A 365 21.31 -8.39 7.59
C GLU A 365 22.41 -9.46 7.44
N ALA A 366 23.50 -9.34 8.20
CA ALA A 366 24.61 -10.30 8.18
C ALA A 366 24.27 -11.68 8.74
N ALA A 367 23.28 -11.78 9.63
CA ALA A 367 22.83 -13.05 10.21
C ALA A 367 21.74 -13.74 9.37
N ALA A 368 21.23 -13.08 8.34
CA ALA A 368 20.13 -13.57 7.53
C ALA A 368 20.62 -14.00 6.12
N ILE A 369 21.71 -13.40 5.62
CA ILE A 369 22.55 -13.93 4.52
C ILE A 369 23.36 -15.11 5.03
#